data_AF-A0A517ZUL5-F1
#
_entry.id   AF-A0A517ZUL5-F1
#
_cell.length_a   1.000
_cell.length_b   1.000
_cell.length_c   1.000
_cell.angle_alpha   90.00
_cell.angle_beta   90.00
_cell.angle_gamma   90.00
#
_symmetry.space_group_name_H-M   'P 1'
#
loop_
_entity.id
_entity.type
_entity.pdbx_description
1 polymer ?
#
loop_
_entity_poly.entity_id
_entity_poly.type
_entity_poly.pdbx_seq_one_letter_code
_entity_poly.pdbx_strand_id
1 'polypeptide(L)'
;MSETPIHLLWNSHAGSAEANQDVLALFQSRPDVTVHQPGSDAEARKLVEQVSRNGAQTVIAAGGDGTVNSAVQGLMHAGATSTLGILPLGTGNDFCRTLAIPLDVQQAAELVDVAETRQVDLVRAVNDSECSHFSNMATGGNTGQFMDQLTADMKQFWGPLVYLRGVVDVLSELICYDLTVQFDDHPPQQIEALNVFVANGRTSGTGLTVAPDASLEDGFMDVVIVRDCEPIQIAGLATDYALGDYRENENILFQRTKKVRIESDPPMAFTADGNLLTKGTVEFEICPSALKVIVGADYVASPNLPT
;
A
#
# COMPACT_ATOMS: atom_id res chain seq x y z
N MET A 1 11.34 -23.20 -28.92
CA MET A 1 10.52 -23.16 -27.69
C MET A 1 9.88 -21.79 -27.68
N SER A 2 8.56 -21.67 -27.57
CA SER A 2 7.91 -20.35 -27.60
C SER A 2 8.40 -19.56 -26.40
N GLU A 3 9.21 -18.53 -26.63
CA GLU A 3 9.62 -17.59 -25.59
C GLU A 3 8.36 -17.03 -24.94
N THR A 4 8.29 -17.21 -23.63
CA THR A 4 7.19 -16.82 -22.77
C THR A 4 7.30 -15.33 -22.52
N PRO A 5 6.41 -14.48 -23.06
CA PRO A 5 6.70 -13.06 -23.17
C PRO A 5 6.63 -12.38 -21.80
N ILE A 6 7.78 -11.87 -21.37
CA ILE A 6 7.92 -10.98 -20.21
C ILE A 6 7.76 -9.54 -20.72
N HIS A 7 6.95 -8.74 -20.03
CA HIS A 7 6.78 -7.34 -20.35
C HIS A 7 7.26 -6.46 -19.20
N LEU A 8 8.26 -5.62 -19.44
CA LEU A 8 8.76 -4.64 -18.48
C LEU A 8 8.12 -3.29 -18.75
N LEU A 9 7.48 -2.70 -17.74
CA LEU A 9 7.01 -1.32 -17.75
C LEU A 9 7.98 -0.47 -16.94
N TRP A 10 8.80 0.30 -17.64
CA TRP A 10 9.79 1.18 -17.04
C TRP A 10 9.27 2.61 -16.93
N ASN A 11 9.01 3.06 -15.72
CA ASN A 11 8.67 4.45 -15.45
C ASN A 11 9.95 5.30 -15.37
N SER A 12 10.23 6.05 -16.44
CA SER A 12 11.40 6.94 -16.52
C SER A 12 11.36 8.12 -15.55
N HIS A 13 10.21 8.43 -14.96
CA HIS A 13 10.03 9.52 -13.99
C HIS A 13 10.11 9.03 -12.53
N ALA A 14 10.34 7.74 -12.30
CA ALA A 14 10.49 7.19 -10.96
C ALA A 14 11.79 7.67 -10.29
N GLY A 15 11.78 7.76 -8.96
CA GLY A 15 12.81 8.47 -8.18
C GLY A 15 14.25 8.02 -8.42
N SER A 16 14.48 6.73 -8.66
CA SER A 16 15.82 6.18 -8.93
C SER A 16 16.02 5.67 -10.37
N ALA A 17 15.12 5.98 -11.30
CA ALA A 17 15.18 5.46 -12.68
C ALA A 17 16.45 5.88 -13.43
N GLU A 18 16.95 7.10 -13.23
CA GLU A 18 18.20 7.58 -13.84
C GLU A 18 19.44 6.82 -13.30
N ALA A 19 19.43 6.46 -12.03
CA ALA A 19 20.54 5.76 -11.40
C ALA A 19 20.63 4.26 -11.79
N ASN A 20 19.57 3.69 -12.36
CA ASN A 20 19.45 2.26 -12.66
C ASN A 20 19.31 1.97 -14.17
N GLN A 21 19.91 2.81 -15.02
CA GLN A 21 19.88 2.64 -16.48
C GLN A 21 20.61 1.37 -16.95
N ASP A 22 21.56 0.88 -16.18
CA ASP A 22 22.23 -0.40 -16.39
C ASP A 22 21.27 -1.59 -16.26
N VAL A 23 20.36 -1.56 -15.27
CA VAL A 23 19.30 -2.57 -15.13
C VAL A 23 18.31 -2.50 -16.30
N LEU A 24 17.92 -1.28 -16.72
CA LEU A 24 17.10 -1.12 -17.93
C LEU A 24 17.80 -1.71 -19.17
N ALA A 25 19.08 -1.41 -19.38
CA ALA A 25 19.86 -1.92 -20.50
C ALA A 25 19.98 -3.45 -20.47
N LEU A 26 20.11 -4.05 -19.28
CA LEU A 26 20.08 -5.50 -19.09
C LEU A 26 18.78 -6.09 -19.63
N PHE A 27 17.61 -5.57 -19.21
CA PHE A 27 16.31 -6.06 -19.70
C PHE A 27 16.09 -5.78 -21.20
N GLN A 28 16.61 -4.67 -21.74
CA GLN A 28 16.53 -4.39 -23.18
C GLN A 28 17.37 -5.36 -24.03
N SER A 29 18.43 -5.92 -23.46
CA SER A 29 19.29 -6.89 -24.16
C SER A 29 18.71 -8.31 -24.20
N ARG A 30 17.65 -8.57 -23.43
CA ARG A 30 17.02 -9.89 -23.30
C ARG A 30 16.02 -10.14 -24.44
N PRO A 31 16.14 -11.25 -25.19
CA PRO A 31 15.24 -11.55 -26.31
C PRO A 31 13.81 -11.91 -25.86
N ASP A 32 13.66 -12.42 -24.64
CA ASP A 32 12.40 -12.84 -24.02
C ASP A 32 11.63 -11.69 -23.35
N VAL A 33 12.20 -10.48 -23.33
CA VAL A 33 11.64 -9.30 -22.66
C VAL A 33 11.27 -8.23 -23.67
N THR A 34 10.04 -7.74 -23.60
CA THR A 34 9.63 -6.50 -24.29
C THR A 34 9.54 -5.37 -23.28
N VAL A 35 10.32 -4.31 -23.51
CA VAL A 35 10.37 -3.13 -22.63
C VAL A 35 9.45 -2.04 -23.16
N HIS A 36 8.68 -1.45 -22.26
CA HIS A 36 7.77 -0.34 -22.51
C HIS A 36 8.05 0.83 -21.58
N GLN A 37 7.82 2.06 -22.06
CA GLN A 37 7.99 3.29 -21.29
C GLN A 37 6.74 4.16 -21.42
N PRO A 38 5.67 3.87 -20.66
CA PRO A 38 4.45 4.66 -20.71
C PRO A 38 4.71 6.09 -20.21
N GLY A 39 4.08 7.08 -20.84
CA GLY A 39 4.19 8.49 -20.45
C GLY A 39 3.28 8.90 -19.29
N SER A 40 2.39 8.00 -18.83
CA SER A 40 1.48 8.25 -17.71
C SER A 40 0.98 6.95 -17.06
N ASP A 41 0.48 7.04 -15.83
CA ASP A 41 -0.14 5.91 -15.11
C ASP A 41 -1.37 5.34 -15.85
N ALA A 42 -2.15 6.19 -16.50
CA ALA A 42 -3.29 5.77 -17.31
C ALA A 42 -2.86 4.96 -18.55
N GLU A 43 -1.74 5.34 -19.18
CA GLU A 43 -1.14 4.60 -20.27
C GLU A 43 -0.54 3.27 -19.79
N ALA A 44 0.19 3.29 -18.66
CA ALA A 44 0.75 2.10 -18.04
C ALA A 44 -0.33 1.04 -17.78
N ARG A 45 -1.43 1.43 -17.13
CA ARG A 45 -2.57 0.54 -16.85
C ARG A 45 -3.16 -0.07 -18.12
N LYS A 46 -3.42 0.73 -19.16
CA LYS A 46 -3.97 0.23 -20.44
C LYS A 46 -3.02 -0.73 -21.14
N LEU A 47 -1.73 -0.42 -21.10
CA LEU A 47 -0.69 -1.27 -21.66
C LEU A 47 -0.63 -2.62 -20.93
N VAL A 48 -0.64 -2.62 -19.59
CA VAL A 48 -0.67 -3.85 -18.80
C VAL A 48 -1.90 -4.70 -19.13
N GLU A 49 -3.08 -4.08 -19.19
CA GLU A 49 -4.31 -4.77 -19.57
C GLU A 49 -4.17 -5.43 -20.96
N GLN A 50 -3.62 -4.69 -21.94
CA GLN A 50 -3.44 -5.16 -23.30
C GLN A 50 -2.46 -6.34 -23.39
N VAL A 51 -1.25 -6.22 -22.82
CA VAL A 51 -0.23 -7.28 -22.91
C VAL A 51 -0.69 -8.53 -22.17
N SER A 52 -1.38 -8.38 -21.04
CA SER A 52 -1.90 -9.50 -20.24
C SER A 52 -2.99 -10.26 -21.01
N ARG A 53 -3.94 -9.55 -21.64
CA ARG A 53 -4.94 -10.18 -22.53
C ARG A 53 -4.32 -10.88 -23.75
N ASN A 54 -3.15 -10.44 -24.18
CA ASN A 54 -2.40 -11.06 -25.27
C ASN A 54 -1.51 -12.23 -24.81
N GLY A 55 -1.64 -12.67 -23.55
CA GLY A 55 -0.97 -13.86 -23.03
C GLY A 55 0.41 -13.60 -22.44
N ALA A 56 0.72 -12.36 -22.01
CA ALA A 56 1.89 -12.10 -21.17
C ALA A 56 1.91 -13.05 -19.97
N GLN A 57 3.04 -13.72 -19.73
CA GLN A 57 3.16 -14.57 -18.55
C GLN A 57 3.55 -13.76 -17.31
N THR A 58 4.43 -12.79 -17.51
CA THR A 58 4.93 -11.91 -16.46
C THR A 58 4.88 -10.47 -16.94
N VAL A 59 4.36 -9.60 -16.09
CA VAL A 59 4.41 -8.16 -16.24
C VAL A 59 5.24 -7.61 -15.09
N ILE A 60 6.32 -6.90 -15.39
CA ILE A 60 7.22 -6.30 -14.41
C ILE A 60 6.93 -4.80 -14.34
N ALA A 61 6.50 -4.32 -13.19
CA ALA A 61 6.33 -2.90 -12.91
C ALA A 61 7.65 -2.33 -12.34
N ALA A 62 8.35 -1.51 -13.12
CA ALA A 62 9.56 -0.81 -12.67
C ALA A 62 9.23 0.66 -12.40
N GLY A 63 9.06 0.99 -11.12
CA GLY A 63 8.54 2.28 -10.69
C GLY A 63 8.36 2.36 -9.18
N GLY A 64 7.61 3.37 -8.72
CA GLY A 64 7.14 3.45 -7.34
C GLY A 64 5.73 2.87 -7.17
N ASP A 65 5.12 3.15 -6.01
CA ASP A 65 3.81 2.59 -5.62
C ASP A 65 2.69 2.89 -6.64
N GLY A 66 2.67 4.07 -7.26
CA GLY A 66 1.70 4.40 -8.32
C GLY A 66 1.87 3.59 -9.62
N THR A 67 3.10 3.25 -10.00
CA THR A 67 3.38 2.37 -11.16
C THR A 67 2.97 0.94 -10.86
N VAL A 68 3.25 0.47 -9.64
CA VAL A 68 2.77 -0.83 -9.14
C VAL A 68 1.25 -0.88 -9.14
N ASN A 69 0.58 0.15 -8.61
CA ASN A 69 -0.88 0.22 -8.62
C ASN A 69 -1.44 0.19 -10.04
N SER A 70 -0.85 0.96 -10.97
CA SER A 70 -1.25 0.93 -12.38
C SER A 70 -1.15 -0.46 -13.00
N ALA A 71 -0.10 -1.21 -12.67
CA ALA A 71 0.04 -2.59 -13.09
C ALA A 71 -1.00 -3.52 -12.44
N VAL A 72 -1.24 -3.41 -11.14
CA VAL A 72 -2.29 -4.15 -10.43
C VAL A 72 -3.65 -3.93 -11.10
N GLN A 73 -4.04 -2.67 -11.34
CA GLN A 73 -5.33 -2.37 -11.99
C GLN A 73 -5.41 -2.96 -13.40
N GLY A 74 -4.35 -2.82 -14.20
CA GLY A 74 -4.30 -3.38 -15.55
C GLY A 74 -4.40 -4.91 -15.56
N LEU A 75 -3.73 -5.57 -14.61
CA LEU A 75 -3.80 -7.02 -14.42
C LEU A 75 -5.21 -7.45 -14.03
N MET A 76 -5.83 -6.76 -13.07
CA MET A 76 -7.20 -7.05 -12.64
C MET A 76 -8.20 -6.87 -13.79
N HIS A 77 -8.07 -5.83 -14.61
CA HIS A 77 -8.91 -5.63 -15.81
C HIS A 77 -8.70 -6.71 -16.90
N ALA A 78 -7.54 -7.36 -16.92
CA ALA A 78 -7.24 -8.48 -17.80
C ALA A 78 -7.65 -9.85 -17.21
N GLY A 79 -8.18 -9.90 -15.98
CA GLY A 79 -8.56 -11.14 -15.31
C GLY A 79 -7.43 -11.80 -14.52
N ALA A 80 -6.38 -11.05 -14.18
CA ALA A 80 -5.27 -11.45 -13.30
C ALA A 80 -4.56 -12.75 -13.70
N THR A 81 -4.39 -12.98 -15.01
CA THR A 81 -3.77 -14.20 -15.55
C THR A 81 -2.25 -14.17 -15.56
N SER A 82 -1.65 -12.99 -15.51
CA SER A 82 -0.20 -12.79 -15.56
C SER A 82 0.37 -12.61 -14.16
N THR A 83 1.63 -13.03 -13.98
CA THR A 83 2.39 -12.82 -12.75
C THR A 83 2.91 -11.37 -12.71
N LEU A 84 2.75 -10.68 -11.58
CA LEU A 84 3.38 -9.39 -11.35
C LEU A 84 4.81 -9.57 -10.81
N GLY A 85 5.78 -8.94 -11.46
CA GLY A 85 7.10 -8.65 -10.90
C GLY A 85 7.24 -7.16 -10.59
N ILE A 86 8.16 -6.77 -9.71
CA ILE A 86 8.35 -5.38 -9.33
C ILE A 86 9.84 -5.05 -9.28
N LEU A 87 10.24 -3.94 -9.92
CA LEU A 87 11.54 -3.29 -9.72
C LEU A 87 11.32 -1.97 -8.95
N PRO A 88 11.82 -1.85 -7.71
CA PRO A 88 11.49 -0.74 -6.81
C PRO A 88 12.28 0.52 -7.18
N LEU A 89 11.79 1.30 -8.15
CA LEU A 89 12.38 2.57 -8.55
C LEU A 89 11.82 3.78 -7.76
N GLY A 90 10.81 3.57 -6.92
CA GLY A 90 10.20 4.62 -6.10
C GLY A 90 10.94 4.90 -4.80
N THR A 91 10.46 5.89 -4.05
CA THR A 91 10.96 6.21 -2.71
C THR A 91 10.33 5.32 -1.65
N GLY A 92 9.03 5.02 -1.78
CA GLY A 92 8.26 4.26 -0.79
C GLY A 92 8.45 2.75 -0.92
N ASN A 93 7.95 2.22 -2.04
CA ASN A 93 7.99 0.80 -2.39
C ASN A 93 7.40 -0.07 -1.28
N ASP A 94 6.29 0.37 -0.70
CA ASP A 94 5.69 -0.22 0.50
C ASP A 94 5.20 -1.65 0.24
N PHE A 95 4.67 -1.91 -0.96
CA PHE A 95 4.30 -3.26 -1.35
C PHE A 95 5.52 -4.19 -1.47
N CYS A 96 6.64 -3.69 -2.01
CA CYS A 96 7.91 -4.46 -2.06
C CYS A 96 8.40 -4.84 -0.66
N ARG A 97 8.30 -3.93 0.31
CA ARG A 97 8.69 -4.20 1.71
C ARG A 97 7.87 -5.34 2.30
N THR A 98 6.56 -5.35 2.04
CA THR A 98 5.67 -6.43 2.50
C THR A 98 6.00 -7.76 1.82
N LEU A 99 6.30 -7.74 0.51
CA LEU A 99 6.68 -8.92 -0.28
C LEU A 99 8.14 -9.36 -0.08
N ALA A 100 8.88 -8.71 0.82
CA ALA A 100 10.32 -8.89 1.03
C ALA A 100 11.18 -8.76 -0.25
N ILE A 101 10.70 -8.04 -1.26
CA ILE A 101 11.48 -7.74 -2.47
C ILE A 101 12.61 -6.77 -2.09
N PRO A 102 13.88 -7.06 -2.42
CA PRO A 102 15.00 -6.17 -2.16
C PRO A 102 14.75 -4.78 -2.74
N LEU A 103 15.06 -3.73 -1.98
CA LEU A 103 14.94 -2.35 -2.46
C LEU A 103 16.09 -1.93 -3.39
N ASP A 104 17.16 -2.72 -3.42
CA ASP A 104 18.19 -2.63 -4.44
C ASP A 104 17.65 -3.20 -5.76
N VAL A 105 17.63 -2.37 -6.79
CA VAL A 105 16.97 -2.67 -8.07
C VAL A 105 17.67 -3.82 -8.80
N GLN A 106 18.99 -3.93 -8.66
CA GLN A 106 19.76 -5.01 -9.27
C GLN A 106 19.41 -6.35 -8.61
N GLN A 107 19.38 -6.40 -7.28
CA GLN A 107 18.92 -7.59 -6.54
C GLN A 107 17.45 -7.95 -6.84
N ALA A 108 16.57 -6.95 -6.97
CA ALA A 108 15.18 -7.19 -7.38
C ALA A 108 15.08 -7.76 -8.80
N ALA A 109 15.94 -7.33 -9.73
CA ALA A 109 15.98 -7.84 -11.09
C ALA A 109 16.38 -9.32 -11.16
N GLU A 110 17.25 -9.78 -10.26
CA GLU A 110 17.65 -11.19 -10.17
C GLU A 110 16.47 -12.11 -9.84
N LEU A 111 15.47 -11.62 -9.09
CA LEU A 111 14.29 -12.40 -8.72
C LEU A 111 13.43 -12.82 -9.91
N VAL A 112 13.46 -12.08 -11.03
CA VAL A 112 12.59 -12.32 -12.19
C VAL A 112 12.71 -13.74 -12.73
N ASP A 113 13.90 -14.34 -12.65
CA ASP A 113 14.18 -15.65 -13.23
C ASP A 113 14.11 -16.81 -12.23
N VAL A 114 14.25 -16.53 -10.92
CA VAL A 114 14.52 -17.56 -9.91
C VAL A 114 13.55 -17.59 -8.74
N ALA A 115 12.73 -16.54 -8.59
CA ALA A 115 11.94 -16.36 -7.39
C ALA A 115 10.66 -17.19 -7.36
N GLU A 116 10.21 -17.47 -6.14
CA GLU A 116 8.90 -18.04 -5.88
C GLU A 116 7.81 -17.03 -6.25
N THR A 117 6.68 -17.56 -6.74
CA THR A 117 5.47 -16.78 -6.95
C THR A 117 4.40 -17.16 -5.94
N ARG A 118 3.73 -16.18 -5.36
CA ARG A 118 2.63 -16.36 -4.41
C ARG A 118 1.33 -15.86 -5.00
N GLN A 119 0.22 -16.43 -4.53
CA GLN A 119 -1.10 -15.85 -4.75
C GLN A 119 -1.40 -14.96 -3.55
N VAL A 120 -1.61 -13.68 -3.79
CA VAL A 120 -1.87 -12.69 -2.75
C VAL A 120 -3.26 -12.10 -2.88
N ASP A 121 -3.79 -11.70 -1.75
CA ASP A 121 -5.03 -10.98 -1.61
C ASP A 121 -4.86 -9.54 -2.10
N LEU A 122 -5.93 -8.97 -2.63
CA LEU A 122 -6.06 -7.54 -2.90
C LEU A 122 -7.27 -7.01 -2.14
N VAL A 123 -7.36 -5.70 -1.96
CA VAL A 123 -8.57 -5.08 -1.43
C VAL A 123 -9.27 -4.32 -2.55
N ARG A 124 -10.55 -4.63 -2.74
CA ARG A 124 -11.45 -3.90 -3.63
C ARG A 124 -12.06 -2.74 -2.87
N ALA A 125 -11.87 -1.53 -3.37
CA ALA A 125 -12.52 -0.32 -2.89
C ALA A 125 -13.67 0.06 -3.84
N VAL A 126 -14.86 0.27 -3.30
CA VAL A 126 -16.06 0.64 -4.04
C VAL A 126 -16.66 1.90 -3.44
N ASN A 127 -16.96 2.88 -4.29
CA ASN A 127 -17.80 4.02 -3.98
C ASN A 127 -18.91 4.16 -5.03
N ASP A 128 -19.74 5.20 -4.93
CA ASP A 128 -20.89 5.42 -5.82
C ASP A 128 -20.54 5.52 -7.32
N SER A 129 -19.29 5.85 -7.64
CA SER A 129 -18.84 6.16 -9.00
C SER A 129 -17.73 5.24 -9.54
N GLU A 130 -16.99 4.58 -8.65
CA GLU A 130 -15.73 3.91 -8.99
C GLU A 130 -15.57 2.61 -8.20
N CYS A 131 -14.95 1.63 -8.86
CA CYS A 131 -14.49 0.38 -8.27
C CYS A 131 -13.03 0.22 -8.66
N SER A 132 -12.16 0.03 -7.67
CA SER A 132 -10.71 -0.08 -7.87
C SER A 132 -10.13 -1.13 -6.93
N HIS A 133 -8.95 -1.65 -7.26
CA HIS A 133 -8.21 -2.56 -6.36
C HIS A 133 -6.91 -1.91 -5.90
N PHE A 134 -6.47 -2.23 -4.69
CA PHE A 134 -5.15 -1.85 -4.21
C PHE A 134 -4.47 -3.05 -3.53
N SER A 135 -3.15 -3.03 -3.51
CA SER A 135 -2.33 -4.13 -3.04
C SER A 135 -1.73 -3.88 -1.67
N ASN A 136 -1.54 -2.61 -1.27
CA ASN A 136 -0.89 -2.28 -0.01
C ASN A 136 -1.83 -1.60 1.00
N MET A 137 -2.24 -0.36 0.79
CA MET A 137 -3.01 0.35 1.81
C MET A 137 -3.88 1.47 1.26
N ALA A 138 -5.08 1.62 1.83
CA ALA A 138 -5.87 2.84 1.72
C ALA A 138 -5.79 3.66 3.02
N THR A 139 -5.58 4.97 2.89
CA THR A 139 -5.44 5.89 4.02
C THR A 139 -6.40 7.05 3.89
N GLY A 140 -7.17 7.33 4.94
CA GLY A 140 -8.14 8.42 4.99
C GLY A 140 -7.95 9.32 6.20
N GLY A 141 -8.42 10.56 6.07
CA GLY A 141 -8.37 11.58 7.11
C GLY A 141 -7.16 12.50 6.94
N ASN A 142 -6.44 12.74 8.01
CA ASN A 142 -5.37 13.74 8.06
C ASN A 142 -3.99 13.21 7.61
N THR A 143 -3.94 12.16 6.77
CA THR A 143 -2.74 11.34 6.56
C THR A 143 -1.51 12.12 6.08
N GLY A 144 -1.66 13.09 5.19
CA GLY A 144 -0.53 13.92 4.73
C GLY A 144 0.11 14.74 5.85
N GLN A 145 -0.68 15.27 6.78
CA GLN A 145 -0.18 16.03 7.93
C GLN A 145 0.33 15.12 9.04
N PHE A 146 -0.33 13.97 9.26
CA PHE A 146 -0.01 13.04 10.34
C PHE A 146 1.29 12.24 10.09
N MET A 147 1.56 11.80 8.85
CA MET A 147 2.76 11.02 8.52
C MET A 147 4.04 11.87 8.51
N ASP A 148 3.98 13.09 7.97
CA ASP A 148 5.13 14.01 7.94
C ASP A 148 5.61 14.38 9.36
N GLN A 149 4.66 14.48 10.30
CA GLN A 149 4.90 14.79 11.71
C GLN A 149 5.52 13.63 12.48
N LEU A 150 4.92 12.43 12.38
CA LEU A 150 5.46 11.23 13.02
C LEU A 150 6.93 11.02 12.63
N THR A 151 7.28 11.23 11.37
CA THR A 151 8.64 11.00 10.87
C THR A 151 9.62 12.13 11.18
N ALA A 152 9.19 13.40 11.22
CA ALA A 152 10.04 14.56 11.51
C ALA A 152 10.38 14.69 13.00
N ASP A 153 9.39 14.49 13.89
CA ASP A 153 9.58 14.71 15.33
C ASP A 153 10.22 13.51 16.03
N MET A 154 10.07 12.28 15.49
CA MET A 154 10.89 11.13 15.90
C MET A 154 12.40 11.38 15.72
N LYS A 155 12.81 12.28 14.81
CA LYS A 155 14.22 12.65 14.62
C LYS A 155 14.73 13.69 15.62
N GLN A 156 13.84 14.35 16.37
CA GLN A 156 14.20 15.34 17.41
C GLN A 156 13.64 14.93 18.78
N PHE A 157 14.24 13.93 19.42
CA PHE A 157 14.04 13.66 20.85
C PHE A 157 14.67 14.75 21.73
N TRP A 158 13.99 15.89 21.88
CA TRP A 158 14.32 16.94 22.85
C TRP A 158 13.27 17.03 23.96
N GLY A 159 13.17 15.98 24.78
CA GLY A 159 12.39 15.97 26.02
C GLY A 159 10.86 16.10 25.87
N PRO A 160 10.08 15.77 26.91
CA PRO A 160 8.62 15.62 26.80
C PRO A 160 7.85 16.91 26.46
N LEU A 161 8.38 18.08 26.80
CA LEU A 161 7.69 19.37 26.66
C LEU A 161 7.81 20.01 25.27
N VAL A 162 8.93 19.80 24.57
CA VAL A 162 9.09 20.28 23.19
C VAL A 162 8.21 19.46 22.26
N TYR A 163 8.12 18.16 22.54
CA TYR A 163 7.28 17.22 21.82
C TYR A 163 5.78 17.57 21.92
N LEU A 164 5.29 17.88 23.11
CA LEU A 164 3.88 18.25 23.32
C LEU A 164 3.50 19.53 22.55
N ARG A 165 4.41 20.49 22.40
CA ARG A 165 4.13 21.73 21.65
C ARG A 165 3.99 21.49 20.15
N GLY A 166 4.85 20.67 19.55
CA GLY A 166 4.75 20.30 18.14
C GLY A 166 3.42 19.60 17.84
N VAL A 167 3.03 18.66 18.71
CA VAL A 167 1.75 17.93 18.61
C VAL A 167 0.53 18.86 18.74
N VAL A 168 0.56 19.83 19.67
CA VAL A 168 -0.55 20.79 19.87
C VAL A 168 -0.77 21.69 18.65
N ASP A 169 0.30 22.23 18.06
CA ASP A 169 0.18 23.12 16.90
C ASP A 169 -0.48 22.39 15.73
N VAL A 170 -0.16 21.11 15.52
CA VAL A 170 -0.75 20.28 14.46
C VAL A 170 -2.16 19.83 14.74
N LEU A 171 -2.47 19.52 16.00
CA LEU A 171 -3.84 19.15 16.37
C LEU A 171 -4.85 20.26 16.11
N SER A 172 -4.42 21.51 16.17
CA SER A 172 -5.29 22.64 15.86
C SER A 172 -5.72 22.69 14.38
N GLU A 173 -5.02 21.97 13.49
CA GLU A 173 -5.29 21.90 12.05
C GLU A 173 -5.94 20.58 11.62
N LEU A 174 -6.02 19.58 12.51
CA LEU A 174 -6.62 18.29 12.19
C LEU A 174 -8.14 18.37 12.16
N ILE A 175 -8.72 17.71 11.16
CA ILE A 175 -10.16 17.51 11.06
C ILE A 175 -10.53 16.26 11.87
N CYS A 176 -11.43 16.40 12.82
CA CYS A 176 -12.10 15.26 13.44
C CYS A 176 -13.26 14.80 12.55
N TYR A 177 -13.41 13.49 12.40
CA TYR A 177 -14.42 12.85 11.56
C TYR A 177 -15.35 11.99 12.40
N ASP A 178 -16.65 12.23 12.27
CA ASP A 178 -17.70 11.35 12.79
C ASP A 178 -17.90 10.18 11.81
N LEU A 179 -17.38 9.00 12.16
CA LEU A 179 -17.46 7.82 11.32
C LEU A 179 -18.64 6.93 11.71
N THR A 180 -19.40 6.51 10.70
CA THR A 180 -20.24 5.30 10.77
C THR A 180 -19.49 4.15 10.10
N VAL A 181 -18.99 3.21 10.91
CA VAL A 181 -18.18 2.08 10.44
C VAL A 181 -18.92 0.76 10.64
N GLN A 182 -18.99 -0.06 9.61
CA GLN A 182 -19.55 -1.40 9.67
C GLN A 182 -18.49 -2.42 9.26
N PHE A 183 -18.16 -3.35 10.16
CA PHE A 183 -17.24 -4.46 9.91
C PHE A 183 -18.02 -5.74 9.64
N ASP A 184 -17.77 -6.39 8.52
CA ASP A 184 -18.45 -7.61 8.08
C ASP A 184 -19.98 -7.50 8.25
N ASP A 185 -20.59 -8.50 8.88
CA ASP A 185 -22.03 -8.54 9.18
C ASP A 185 -22.38 -7.95 10.56
N HIS A 186 -21.44 -7.27 11.23
CA HIS A 186 -21.67 -6.66 12.54
C HIS A 186 -22.51 -5.38 12.42
N PRO A 187 -23.21 -4.96 13.49
CA PRO A 187 -23.92 -3.69 13.52
C PRO A 187 -22.96 -2.49 13.31
N PRO A 188 -23.40 -1.42 12.62
CA PRO A 188 -22.61 -0.20 12.49
C PRO A 188 -22.26 0.43 13.84
N GLN A 189 -21.07 1.00 13.92
CA GLN A 189 -20.51 1.68 15.09
C GLN A 189 -20.24 3.15 14.78
N GLN A 190 -20.45 4.02 15.76
CA GLN A 190 -20.08 5.43 15.68
C GLN A 190 -18.71 5.62 16.32
N ILE A 191 -17.79 6.26 15.59
CA ILE A 191 -16.41 6.46 16.02
C ILE A 191 -15.95 7.86 15.59
N GLU A 192 -15.54 8.70 16.55
CA GLU A 192 -14.80 9.93 16.28
C GLU A 192 -13.34 9.57 15.95
N ALA A 193 -12.85 9.99 14.79
CA ALA A 193 -11.53 9.57 14.28
C ALA A 193 -10.74 10.72 13.63
N LEU A 194 -9.42 10.63 13.74
CA LEU A 194 -8.46 11.50 13.06
C LEU A 194 -7.95 10.88 11.76
N ASN A 195 -7.74 9.56 11.75
CA ASN A 195 -7.22 8.83 10.59
C ASN A 195 -7.79 7.42 10.53
N VAL A 196 -7.94 6.90 9.31
CA VAL A 196 -8.28 5.51 9.05
C VAL A 196 -7.27 4.91 8.09
N PHE A 197 -6.77 3.74 8.42
CA PHE A 197 -5.93 2.91 7.56
C PHE A 197 -6.64 1.59 7.31
N VAL A 198 -6.80 1.23 6.03
CA VAL A 198 -7.28 -0.08 5.59
C VAL A 198 -6.11 -0.79 4.93
N ALA A 199 -5.51 -1.73 5.66
CA ALA A 199 -4.23 -2.32 5.35
C ALA A 199 -4.38 -3.74 4.81
N ASN A 200 -3.81 -3.98 3.63
CA ASN A 200 -3.51 -5.31 3.10
C ASN A 200 -2.01 -5.63 3.32
N GLY A 201 -1.15 -4.65 3.06
CA GLY A 201 0.27 -4.68 3.36
C GLY A 201 0.63 -3.97 4.66
N ARG A 202 1.90 -4.06 5.06
CA ARG A 202 2.34 -3.71 6.42
C ARG A 202 2.74 -2.25 6.58
N THR A 203 3.24 -1.64 5.52
CA THR A 203 3.86 -0.31 5.58
C THR A 203 3.13 0.71 4.71
N SER A 204 3.30 1.98 5.02
CA SER A 204 2.74 3.09 4.26
C SER A 204 3.68 4.29 4.31
N GLY A 205 3.62 5.15 3.29
CA GLY A 205 4.27 6.46 3.31
C GLY A 205 5.78 6.39 3.55
N THR A 206 6.50 5.55 2.79
CA THR A 206 7.96 5.36 2.87
C THR A 206 8.47 4.41 3.94
N GLY A 207 7.73 3.32 4.18
CA GLY A 207 8.15 2.24 5.06
C GLY A 207 7.73 2.40 6.52
N LEU A 208 6.86 3.38 6.83
CA LEU A 208 6.27 3.48 8.17
C LEU A 208 5.40 2.24 8.40
N THR A 209 5.69 1.47 9.44
CA THR A 209 4.94 0.24 9.73
C THR A 209 3.61 0.60 10.39
N VAL A 210 2.49 0.34 9.71
CA VAL A 210 1.13 0.69 10.17
C VAL A 210 0.34 -0.53 10.62
N ALA A 211 0.57 -1.67 9.98
CA ALA A 211 -0.08 -2.94 10.28
C ALA A 211 0.95 -4.07 10.25
N PRO A 212 1.79 -4.24 11.28
CA PRO A 212 2.92 -5.17 11.27
C PRO A 212 2.52 -6.64 11.05
N ASP A 213 1.29 -6.98 11.42
CA ASP A 213 0.75 -8.34 11.36
C ASP A 213 -0.11 -8.58 10.10
N ALA A 214 -0.18 -7.59 9.21
CA ALA A 214 -0.88 -7.73 7.95
C ALA A 214 -0.27 -8.86 7.12
N SER A 215 -1.17 -9.67 6.58
CA SER A 215 -0.84 -10.83 5.77
C SER A 215 -1.51 -10.67 4.42
N LEU A 216 -0.74 -10.87 3.36
CA LEU A 216 -1.27 -10.83 2.01
C LEU A 216 -1.94 -12.14 1.59
N GLU A 217 -2.10 -13.13 2.48
CA GLU A 217 -2.61 -14.47 2.12
C GLU A 217 -3.61 -15.04 3.14
N ASP A 218 -4.01 -14.28 4.16
CA ASP A 218 -4.89 -14.78 5.22
C ASP A 218 -6.38 -14.55 4.93
N GLY A 219 -6.71 -13.85 3.84
CA GLY A 219 -8.07 -13.51 3.45
C GLY A 219 -8.71 -12.44 4.33
N PHE A 220 -7.92 -11.59 4.99
CA PHE A 220 -8.38 -10.45 5.77
C PHE A 220 -7.64 -9.17 5.41
N MET A 221 -8.26 -8.04 5.75
CA MET A 221 -7.59 -6.75 5.87
C MET A 221 -7.54 -6.33 7.34
N ASP A 222 -6.52 -5.59 7.70
CA ASP A 222 -6.39 -4.98 9.02
C ASP A 222 -6.82 -3.50 8.94
N VAL A 223 -7.84 -3.12 9.72
CA VAL A 223 -8.32 -1.74 9.82
C VAL A 223 -7.78 -1.12 11.09
N VAL A 224 -7.06 0.00 10.94
CA VAL A 224 -6.48 0.78 12.05
C VAL A 224 -7.14 2.15 12.04
N ILE A 225 -7.87 2.47 13.11
CA ILE A 225 -8.50 3.78 13.29
C ILE A 225 -7.81 4.50 14.43
N VAL A 226 -7.25 5.67 14.14
CA VAL A 226 -6.76 6.60 15.16
C VAL A 226 -7.94 7.43 15.62
N ARG A 227 -8.40 7.20 16.85
CA ARG A 227 -9.52 7.92 17.45
C ARG A 227 -9.18 9.38 17.69
N ASP A 228 -10.21 10.22 17.77
CA ASP A 228 -10.04 11.56 18.32
C ASP A 228 -9.56 11.47 19.78
N CYS A 229 -8.55 12.27 20.10
CA CYS A 229 -7.92 12.24 21.41
C CYS A 229 -7.18 13.54 21.72
N GLU A 230 -7.00 13.81 23.02
CA GLU A 230 -6.34 15.01 23.50
C GLU A 230 -4.85 15.03 23.09
N PRO A 231 -4.22 16.21 22.97
CA PRO A 231 -2.81 16.31 22.58
C PRO A 231 -1.83 15.46 23.39
N ILE A 232 -2.09 15.30 24.69
CA ILE A 232 -1.25 14.45 25.55
C ILE A 232 -1.37 12.96 25.22
N GLN A 233 -2.56 12.53 24.78
CA GLN A 233 -2.82 11.14 24.37
C GLN A 233 -2.16 10.84 23.02
N ILE A 234 -2.10 11.82 22.12
CA ILE A 234 -1.38 11.69 20.84
C ILE A 234 0.12 11.61 21.07
N ALA A 235 0.65 12.41 22.00
CA ALA A 235 2.05 12.31 22.38
C ALA A 235 2.38 10.92 22.99
N GLY A 236 1.45 10.37 23.79
CA GLY A 236 1.53 8.98 24.28
C GLY A 236 1.51 7.96 23.14
N LEU A 237 0.55 8.06 22.23
CA LEU A 237 0.39 7.18 21.07
C LEU A 237 1.66 7.12 20.22
N ALA A 238 2.29 8.26 19.96
CA ALA A 238 3.52 8.29 19.18
C ALA A 238 4.73 7.70 19.93
N THR A 239 4.74 7.80 21.27
CA THR A 239 5.72 7.09 22.11
C THR A 239 5.49 5.58 22.01
N ASP A 240 4.26 5.11 22.16
CA ASP A 240 3.91 3.69 22.03
C ASP A 240 4.21 3.18 20.62
N TYR A 241 4.00 4.01 19.59
CA TYR A 241 4.38 3.71 18.21
C TYR A 241 5.89 3.52 18.07
N ALA A 242 6.69 4.43 18.62
CA ALA A 242 8.15 4.33 18.60
C ALA A 242 8.68 3.09 19.37
N LEU A 243 7.95 2.63 20.38
CA LEU A 243 8.25 1.42 21.14
C LEU A 243 7.72 0.13 20.49
N GLY A 244 6.78 0.23 19.54
CA GLY A 244 6.14 -0.89 18.85
C GLY A 244 4.84 -1.39 19.50
N ASP A 245 4.36 -0.72 20.55
CA ASP A 245 3.25 -1.14 21.41
C ASP A 245 1.93 -0.39 21.12
N TYR A 246 1.88 0.49 20.12
CA TYR A 246 0.71 1.33 19.82
C TYR A 246 -0.62 0.58 19.61
N ARG A 247 -0.58 -0.71 19.31
CA ARG A 247 -1.79 -1.53 19.12
C ARG A 247 -2.55 -1.79 20.42
N GLU A 248 -1.88 -1.69 21.57
CA GLU A 248 -2.51 -1.79 22.89
C GLU A 248 -3.04 -0.44 23.39
N ASN A 249 -2.75 0.66 22.66
CA ASN A 249 -3.19 2.00 23.03
C ASN A 249 -4.71 2.14 22.82
N GLU A 250 -5.41 2.66 23.84
CA GLU A 250 -6.86 2.85 23.81
C GLU A 250 -7.38 3.78 22.69
N ASN A 251 -6.51 4.66 22.18
CA ASN A 251 -6.82 5.58 21.08
C ASN A 251 -6.66 4.91 19.70
N ILE A 252 -6.24 3.65 19.65
CA ILE A 252 -6.19 2.84 18.44
C ILE A 252 -7.31 1.81 18.50
N LEU A 253 -8.23 1.87 17.53
CA LEU A 253 -9.07 0.73 17.22
C LEU A 253 -8.38 -0.08 16.13
N PHE A 254 -8.10 -1.35 16.46
CA PHE A 254 -7.61 -2.33 15.51
C PHE A 254 -8.71 -3.38 15.26
N GLN A 255 -9.05 -3.62 14.00
CA GLN A 255 -10.03 -4.63 13.63
C GLN A 255 -9.58 -5.37 12.37
N ARG A 256 -9.44 -6.69 12.49
CA ARG A 256 -9.29 -7.59 11.35
C ARG A 256 -10.66 -7.94 10.77
N THR A 257 -10.84 -7.82 9.46
CA THR A 257 -12.15 -7.95 8.81
C THR A 257 -12.01 -8.38 7.35
N LYS A 258 -13.08 -8.90 6.73
CA LYS A 258 -13.12 -9.19 5.29
C LYS A 258 -13.78 -8.07 4.50
N LYS A 259 -14.64 -7.31 5.16
CA LYS A 259 -15.40 -6.23 4.56
C LYS A 259 -15.58 -5.09 5.55
N VAL A 260 -15.30 -3.86 5.15
CA VAL A 260 -15.60 -2.68 5.96
C VAL A 260 -16.27 -1.61 5.12
N ARG A 261 -17.40 -1.08 5.61
CA ARG A 261 -18.07 0.08 5.04
C ARG A 261 -17.85 1.28 5.95
N ILE A 262 -17.38 2.38 5.38
CA ILE A 262 -17.03 3.60 6.10
C ILE A 262 -17.81 4.76 5.49
N GLU A 263 -18.58 5.43 6.33
CA GLU A 263 -19.22 6.71 6.04
C GLU A 263 -18.71 7.73 7.05
N SER A 264 -18.54 8.99 6.65
CA SER A 264 -17.88 10.01 7.48
C SER A 264 -18.51 11.39 7.29
N ASP A 265 -18.63 12.15 8.38
CA ASP A 265 -18.94 13.59 8.37
C ASP A 265 -17.81 14.38 9.08
N PRO A 266 -17.15 15.36 8.43
CA PRO A 266 -17.26 15.72 7.01
C PRO A 266 -16.78 14.59 6.08
N PRO A 267 -17.07 14.64 4.76
CA PRO A 267 -16.61 13.61 3.83
C PRO A 267 -15.08 13.44 3.83
N MET A 268 -14.63 12.27 4.28
CA MET A 268 -13.25 11.84 4.29
C MET A 268 -12.83 11.44 2.88
N ALA A 269 -11.68 11.93 2.44
CA ALA A 269 -11.02 11.44 1.24
C ALA A 269 -10.11 10.26 1.63
N PHE A 270 -10.13 9.20 0.83
CA PHE A 270 -9.17 8.11 0.94
C PHE A 270 -8.18 8.17 -0.21
N THR A 271 -6.93 7.78 0.04
CA THR A 271 -5.93 7.53 -0.99
C THR A 271 -5.51 6.07 -0.88
N ALA A 272 -5.62 5.29 -1.95
CA ALA A 272 -5.21 3.89 -2.02
C ALA A 272 -3.98 3.74 -2.93
N ASP A 273 -2.86 3.28 -2.39
CA ASP A 273 -1.57 3.14 -3.08
C ASP A 273 -1.18 4.38 -3.92
N GLY A 274 -1.45 5.58 -3.39
CA GLY A 274 -1.16 6.86 -4.04
C GLY A 274 -2.26 7.40 -4.97
N ASN A 275 -3.34 6.65 -5.20
CA ASN A 275 -4.49 7.11 -5.99
C ASN A 275 -5.65 7.58 -5.12
N LEU A 276 -6.11 8.80 -5.35
CA LEU A 276 -7.26 9.37 -4.67
C LEU A 276 -8.53 8.56 -4.99
N LEU A 277 -9.15 8.01 -3.96
CA LEU A 277 -10.53 7.54 -3.99
C LEU A 277 -11.44 8.75 -3.75
N THR A 278 -12.58 8.79 -4.45
CA THR A 278 -13.53 9.90 -4.30
C THR A 278 -14.05 10.01 -2.86
N LYS A 279 -14.57 11.19 -2.50
CA LYS A 279 -15.13 11.46 -1.17
C LYS A 279 -16.52 10.85 -1.04
N GLY A 280 -16.83 10.27 0.12
CA GLY A 280 -18.15 9.75 0.43
C GLY A 280 -18.10 8.44 1.19
N THR A 281 -19.18 7.66 1.10
CA THR A 281 -19.19 6.28 1.61
C THR A 281 -18.25 5.44 0.76
N VAL A 282 -17.32 4.74 1.42
CA VAL A 282 -16.42 3.78 0.75
C VAL A 282 -16.58 2.41 1.41
N GLU A 283 -16.73 1.40 0.57
CA GLU A 283 -16.72 0.00 0.97
C GLU A 283 -15.42 -0.65 0.52
N PHE A 284 -14.75 -1.32 1.46
CA PHE A 284 -13.54 -2.09 1.21
C PHE A 284 -13.85 -3.57 1.42
N GLU A 285 -13.46 -4.41 0.48
CA GLU A 285 -13.72 -5.86 0.54
C GLU A 285 -12.49 -6.64 0.06
N ILE A 286 -12.10 -7.66 0.82
CA ILE A 286 -10.97 -8.51 0.48
C ILE A 286 -11.30 -9.35 -0.76
N CYS A 287 -10.33 -9.47 -1.66
CA CYS A 287 -10.36 -10.34 -2.82
C CYS A 287 -9.28 -11.41 -2.62
N PRO A 288 -9.63 -12.57 -2.05
CA PRO A 288 -8.63 -13.57 -1.68
C PRO A 288 -7.91 -14.15 -2.90
N SER A 289 -6.60 -14.32 -2.82
CA SER A 289 -5.75 -14.92 -3.86
C SER A 289 -5.97 -14.30 -5.25
N ALA A 290 -6.21 -12.99 -5.29
CA ALA A 290 -6.60 -12.26 -6.49
C ALA A 290 -5.45 -12.00 -7.46
N LEU A 291 -4.20 -12.00 -7.00
CA LEU A 291 -3.05 -11.64 -7.82
C LEU A 291 -1.87 -12.57 -7.59
N LYS A 292 -1.26 -13.05 -8.69
CA LYS A 292 -0.02 -13.80 -8.63
C LYS A 292 1.17 -12.85 -8.68
N VAL A 293 2.08 -12.92 -7.71
CA VAL A 293 3.19 -11.96 -7.56
C VAL A 293 4.51 -12.69 -7.26
N ILE A 294 5.62 -12.18 -7.79
CA ILE A 294 6.98 -12.58 -7.41
C ILE A 294 7.29 -12.02 -6.03
N VAL A 295 7.81 -12.86 -5.13
CA VAL A 295 8.20 -12.44 -3.77
C VAL A 295 9.70 -12.56 -3.56
N GLY A 296 10.23 -11.85 -2.57
CA GLY A 296 11.61 -12.04 -2.14
C GLY A 296 11.80 -13.32 -1.33
N ALA A 297 13.06 -13.76 -1.20
CA ALA A 297 13.41 -15.01 -0.55
C ALA A 297 12.99 -15.09 0.93
N ASP A 298 12.95 -13.94 1.62
CA ASP A 298 12.59 -13.83 3.03
C ASP A 298 11.09 -13.55 3.25
N TYR A 299 10.26 -13.65 2.22
CA TYR A 299 8.83 -13.40 2.34
C TYR A 299 8.16 -14.45 3.23
N VAL A 300 7.44 -13.97 4.24
CA VAL A 300 6.61 -14.77 5.13
C VAL A 300 5.20 -14.19 5.14
N ALA A 301 4.21 -15.02 4.85
CA ALA A 301 2.80 -14.60 4.79
C ALA A 301 2.33 -14.00 6.12
N SER A 302 2.62 -14.66 7.25
CA SER A 302 2.20 -14.22 8.58
C SER A 302 3.37 -14.28 9.57
N PRO A 303 4.17 -13.21 9.72
CA PRO A 303 5.41 -13.24 10.51
C PRO A 303 5.17 -13.31 12.02
N ASN A 304 3.98 -12.92 12.49
CA ASN A 304 3.68 -12.74 13.92
C ASN A 304 2.47 -13.54 14.43
N LEU A 305 1.84 -14.38 13.61
CA LEU A 305 0.81 -15.31 14.12
C LEU A 305 1.50 -16.55 14.73
N PRO A 306 1.13 -16.97 15.95
CA PRO A 306 1.63 -18.24 16.48
C PRO A 306 1.16 -19.38 15.55
N THR A 307 2.12 -20.16 15.06
CA THR A 307 1.91 -21.41 14.30
C THR A 307 1.11 -22.42 15.08
#